data_AF-A0A2R6DRM5-F1
#
_entry.id   AF-A0A2R6DRM5-F1
#
_cell.length_a   1.000
_cell.length_b   1.000
_cell.length_c   1.000
_cell.angle_alpha   90.00
_cell.angle_beta   90.00
_cell.angle_gamma   90.00
#
_symmetry.space_group_name_H-M   'P 1'
#
loop_
_entity.id
_entity.type
_entity.pdbx_description
1 polymer ?
#
loop_
_entity_poly.entity_id
_entity_poly.type
_entity_poly.pdbx_seq_one_letter_code
_entity_poly.pdbx_strand_id
1 'polypeptide(L)'
;MWPGGLASTMTGSEPAVVEVIQGRTERFLAEVGECIELLSEVVESYAVDEAAFVDAVAALGSRESACNEAARDLRVAVRSSVSADAALSPARDFRSLVVVIDGVANRAERVGTELAAIEPALTDRCHESLRGMAETASRAFEALSDATMAYLGALADGENADPVVEAIERVRKLETECDDLRQATLRMAFEDLATAEALAVRAVAHEMDAVVDAMETAADSMDGMRAAWL
;
A
#
# COMPACT_ATOMS: atom_id res chain seq x y z
N MET A 1 30.69 13.11 5.02
CA MET A 1 31.02 12.10 6.04
C MET A 1 30.69 12.68 7.41
N TRP A 2 29.42 12.67 7.77
CA TRP A 2 28.92 12.95 9.12
C TRP A 2 28.65 11.60 9.80
N PRO A 3 28.93 11.44 11.11
CA PRO A 3 28.71 10.18 11.79
C PRO A 3 27.25 10.12 12.26
N GLY A 4 26.42 9.28 11.63
CA GLY A 4 25.19 8.85 12.27
C GLY A 4 24.02 8.50 11.38
N GLY A 5 23.96 7.23 10.97
CA GLY A 5 22.67 6.56 10.73
C GLY A 5 21.87 6.44 12.03
N LEU A 6 20.69 5.81 12.02
CA LEU A 6 19.85 5.67 13.22
C LEU A 6 20.63 5.22 14.47
N ALA A 7 21.68 4.41 14.29
CA ALA A 7 22.60 3.99 15.33
C ALA A 7 23.23 5.13 16.17
N SER A 8 23.41 6.34 15.64
CA SER A 8 23.99 7.48 16.39
C SER A 8 22.97 8.46 16.96
N THR A 9 21.76 8.57 16.37
CA THR A 9 20.66 9.38 16.94
C THR A 9 19.84 8.62 17.96
N MET A 10 19.91 7.29 17.95
CA MET A 10 19.41 6.43 19.01
C MET A 10 20.53 6.20 20.02
N THR A 11 20.86 7.22 20.81
CA THR A 11 21.84 7.11 21.90
C THR A 11 21.44 5.96 22.83
N GLY A 12 22.08 4.79 22.65
CA GLY A 12 21.88 3.59 23.46
C GLY A 12 20.85 2.55 22.98
N SER A 13 20.52 2.45 21.68
CA SER A 13 19.63 1.36 21.24
C SER A 13 20.33 0.01 21.16
N GLU A 14 20.05 -0.82 22.18
CA GLU A 14 20.29 -2.26 22.18
C GLU A 14 19.70 -2.90 20.91
N PRO A 15 20.35 -3.91 20.29
CA PRO A 15 19.84 -4.69 19.16
C PRO A 15 18.35 -5.06 19.25
N ALA A 16 17.86 -5.27 20.48
CA ALA A 16 16.47 -5.52 20.81
C ALA A 16 15.47 -4.47 20.29
N VAL A 17 15.84 -3.18 20.20
CA VAL A 17 14.92 -2.13 19.72
C VAL A 17 14.73 -2.20 18.21
N VAL A 18 15.80 -2.45 17.47
CA VAL A 18 15.75 -2.60 16.01
C VAL A 18 14.95 -3.85 15.64
N GLU A 19 15.20 -4.97 16.32
CA GLU A 19 14.44 -6.22 16.14
C GLU A 19 12.93 -6.02 16.41
N VAL A 20 12.57 -5.26 17.46
CA VAL A 20 11.16 -4.97 17.76
C VAL A 20 10.50 -4.12 16.66
N ILE A 21 11.20 -3.13 16.11
CA ILE A 21 10.67 -2.30 15.03
C ILE A 21 10.54 -3.12 13.74
N GLN A 22 11.55 -3.92 13.40
CA GLN A 22 11.53 -4.81 12.24
C GLN A 22 10.37 -5.80 12.32
N GLY A 23 10.23 -6.56 13.41
CA GLY A 23 9.15 -7.53 13.55
C GLY A 23 7.74 -6.90 13.54
N ARG A 24 7.59 -5.68 14.07
CA ARG A 24 6.32 -4.94 13.98
C ARG A 24 6.06 -4.40 12.56
N THR A 25 7.10 -4.06 11.83
CA THR A 25 7.01 -3.62 10.42
C THR A 25 6.61 -4.79 9.54
N GLU A 26 7.24 -5.95 9.70
CA GLU A 26 6.87 -7.19 9.00
C GLU A 26 5.41 -7.55 9.25
N ARG A 27 4.96 -7.54 10.51
CA ARG A 27 3.55 -7.79 10.84
C ARG A 27 2.63 -6.76 10.17
N PHE A 28 2.95 -5.47 10.26
CA PHE A 28 2.13 -4.42 9.65
C PHE A 28 2.03 -4.60 8.13
N LEU A 29 3.15 -4.86 7.44
CA LEU A 29 3.16 -5.09 6.01
C LEU A 29 2.39 -6.37 5.62
N ALA A 30 2.48 -7.43 6.43
CA ALA A 30 1.70 -8.65 6.20
C ALA A 30 0.19 -8.39 6.27
N GLU A 31 -0.29 -7.65 7.28
CA GLU A 31 -1.72 -7.31 7.38
C GLU A 31 -2.20 -6.48 6.19
N VAL A 32 -1.40 -5.51 5.73
CA VAL A 32 -1.74 -4.71 4.54
C VAL A 32 -1.74 -5.58 3.29
N GLY A 33 -0.78 -6.51 3.15
CA GLY A 33 -0.72 -7.46 2.04
C GLY A 33 -1.95 -8.35 1.97
N GLU A 34 -2.35 -8.94 3.10
CA GLU A 34 -3.57 -9.74 3.21
C GLU A 34 -4.83 -8.91 2.89
N CYS A 35 -4.84 -7.60 3.21
CA CYS A 35 -5.93 -6.70 2.82
C CYS A 35 -5.97 -6.47 1.29
N ILE A 36 -4.81 -6.28 0.65
CA ILE A 36 -4.72 -6.09 -0.81
C ILE A 36 -5.11 -7.36 -1.57
N GLU A 37 -4.71 -8.54 -1.09
CA GLU A 37 -5.05 -9.82 -1.73
C GLU A 37 -6.58 -10.04 -1.85
N LEU A 38 -7.36 -9.55 -0.87
CA LEU A 38 -8.83 -9.63 -0.88
C LEU A 38 -9.48 -8.86 -2.05
N LEU A 39 -8.78 -7.90 -2.67
CA LEU A 39 -9.32 -7.18 -3.84
C LEU A 39 -9.64 -8.13 -4.99
N SER A 40 -8.83 -9.18 -5.18
CA SER A 40 -9.08 -10.18 -6.21
C SER A 40 -10.35 -10.96 -5.91
N GLU A 41 -10.54 -11.40 -4.66
CA GLU A 41 -11.76 -12.11 -4.23
C GLU A 41 -13.02 -11.24 -4.37
N VAL A 42 -12.93 -9.95 -4.02
CA VAL A 42 -14.02 -8.99 -4.17
C VAL A 42 -14.42 -8.84 -5.64
N VAL A 43 -13.46 -8.71 -6.55
CA VAL A 43 -13.76 -8.60 -7.98
C VAL A 43 -14.31 -9.92 -8.53
N GLU A 44 -13.70 -11.05 -8.20
CA GLU A 44 -14.09 -12.37 -8.72
C GLU A 44 -15.49 -12.80 -8.28
N SER A 45 -15.86 -12.52 -7.03
CA SER A 45 -17.20 -12.83 -6.51
C SER A 45 -18.28 -11.87 -7.02
N TYR A 46 -17.90 -10.64 -7.40
CA TYR A 46 -18.85 -9.64 -7.87
C TYR A 46 -19.63 -10.13 -9.11
N ALA A 47 -20.96 -10.01 -9.05
CA ALA A 47 -21.93 -10.48 -10.05
C ALA A 47 -21.97 -12.01 -10.29
N VAL A 48 -21.14 -12.80 -9.58
CA VAL A 48 -21.11 -14.27 -9.69
C VAL A 48 -21.74 -14.93 -8.47
N ASP A 49 -21.37 -14.47 -7.27
CA ASP A 49 -21.85 -15.01 -5.99
C ASP A 49 -22.03 -13.86 -4.98
N GLU A 50 -23.28 -13.46 -4.77
CA GLU A 50 -23.64 -12.36 -3.89
C GLU A 50 -23.22 -12.62 -2.42
N ALA A 51 -23.34 -13.86 -1.94
CA ALA A 51 -22.97 -14.19 -0.57
C ALA A 51 -21.45 -14.11 -0.38
N ALA A 52 -20.69 -14.67 -1.32
CA ALA A 52 -19.22 -14.58 -1.31
C ALA A 52 -18.74 -13.12 -1.43
N PHE A 53 -19.40 -12.30 -2.25
CA PHE A 53 -19.09 -10.88 -2.39
C PHE A 53 -19.29 -10.11 -1.09
N VAL A 54 -20.44 -10.31 -0.42
CA VAL A 54 -20.71 -9.68 0.88
C VAL A 54 -19.69 -10.10 1.93
N ASP A 55 -19.33 -11.39 1.98
CA ASP A 55 -18.32 -11.90 2.89
C ASP A 55 -16.93 -11.31 2.60
N ALA A 56 -16.54 -11.17 1.33
CA ALA A 56 -15.26 -10.58 0.92
C ALA A 56 -15.19 -9.08 1.28
N VAL A 57 -16.27 -8.31 1.08
CA VAL A 57 -16.33 -6.89 1.50
C VAL A 57 -16.27 -6.76 3.03
N ALA A 58 -16.92 -7.64 3.78
CA ALA A 58 -16.82 -7.66 5.25
C ALA A 58 -15.42 -8.05 5.74
N ALA A 59 -14.76 -8.97 5.01
CA ALA A 59 -13.38 -9.35 5.28
C ALA A 59 -12.43 -8.16 5.06
N LEU A 60 -12.60 -7.38 3.98
CA LEU A 60 -11.83 -6.15 3.73
C LEU A 60 -11.92 -5.18 4.91
N GLY A 61 -13.12 -4.88 5.40
CA GLY A 61 -13.29 -3.97 6.54
C GLY A 61 -12.65 -4.49 7.83
N SER A 62 -12.72 -5.81 8.06
CA SER A 62 -12.06 -6.45 9.21
C SER A 62 -10.53 -6.39 9.09
N ARG A 63 -9.98 -6.56 7.88
CA ARG A 63 -8.55 -6.48 7.60
C ARG A 63 -8.01 -5.05 7.66
N GLU A 64 -8.73 -4.07 7.14
CA GLU A 64 -8.39 -2.65 7.31
C GLU A 64 -8.26 -2.30 8.79
N SER A 65 -9.18 -2.79 9.63
CA SER A 65 -9.12 -2.56 11.07
C SER A 65 -7.89 -3.19 11.73
N ALA A 66 -7.48 -4.38 11.28
CA ALA A 66 -6.24 -5.02 11.72
C ALA A 66 -4.98 -4.25 11.26
N CYS A 67 -4.98 -3.72 10.03
CA CYS A 67 -3.92 -2.86 9.50
C CYS A 67 -3.76 -1.61 10.37
N ASN A 68 -4.86 -0.92 10.67
CA ASN A 68 -4.91 0.25 11.53
C ASN A 68 -4.32 -0.01 12.93
N GLU A 69 -4.64 -1.17 13.52
CA GLU A 69 -4.09 -1.59 14.81
C GLU A 69 -2.58 -1.83 14.72
N ALA A 70 -2.13 -2.60 13.73
CA ALA A 70 -0.71 -2.87 13.51
C ALA A 70 0.09 -1.58 13.23
N ALA A 71 -0.46 -0.66 12.43
CA ALA A 71 0.13 0.64 12.15
C ALA A 71 0.22 1.52 13.41
N ARG A 72 -0.80 1.50 14.27
CA ARG A 72 -0.78 2.21 15.55
C ARG A 72 0.30 1.64 16.46
N ASP A 73 0.38 0.32 16.58
CA ASP A 73 1.37 -0.37 17.41
C ASP A 73 2.81 -0.12 16.95
N LEU A 74 3.04 -0.13 15.64
CA LEU A 74 4.33 0.20 15.05
C LEU A 74 4.71 1.65 15.33
N ARG A 75 3.80 2.60 15.09
CA ARG A 75 4.06 4.03 15.37
C ARG A 75 4.34 4.31 16.85
N VAL A 76 3.71 3.56 17.76
CA VAL A 76 3.98 3.65 19.21
C VAL A 76 5.38 3.12 19.52
N ALA A 77 5.78 1.98 18.95
CA ALA A 77 7.14 1.45 19.13
C ALA A 77 8.20 2.43 18.65
N VAL A 78 8.05 2.94 17.42
CA VAL A 78 8.99 3.90 16.83
C VAL A 78 9.03 5.21 17.63
N ARG A 79 7.90 5.70 18.15
CA ARG A 79 7.92 6.89 19.02
C ARG A 79 8.68 6.65 20.32
N SER A 80 8.52 5.45 20.89
CA SER A 80 9.09 5.11 22.20
C SER A 80 10.60 4.85 22.13
N SER A 81 11.15 4.63 20.93
CA SER A 81 12.57 4.40 20.69
C SER A 81 13.40 5.67 20.45
N VAL A 82 12.77 6.86 20.40
CA VAL A 82 13.42 8.13 20.08
C VAL A 82 13.44 9.05 21.30
N SER A 83 14.57 9.71 21.58
CA SER A 83 14.66 10.76 22.61
C SER A 83 13.85 12.01 22.21
N ALA A 84 13.30 12.72 23.19
CA ALA A 84 12.38 13.85 22.98
C ALA A 84 12.93 15.01 22.10
N ASP A 85 14.24 15.16 21.95
CA ASP A 85 14.88 16.31 21.26
C ASP A 85 15.15 16.10 19.75
N ALA A 86 14.80 14.97 19.15
CA ALA A 86 15.19 14.65 17.78
C ALA A 86 14.15 15.12 16.73
N ALA A 87 14.07 16.44 16.50
CA ALA A 87 13.09 17.07 15.59
C ALA A 87 13.22 16.70 14.09
N LEU A 88 14.38 16.17 13.69
CA LEU A 88 14.76 15.78 12.31
C LEU A 88 15.25 14.32 12.25
N SER A 89 14.68 13.43 13.09
CA SER A 89 15.12 12.04 13.18
C SER A 89 14.57 11.17 12.04
N PRO A 90 15.36 10.23 11.49
CA PRO A 90 14.87 9.21 10.55
C PRO A 90 13.67 8.39 11.06
N ALA A 91 13.51 8.29 12.39
CA ALA A 91 12.36 7.64 13.00
C ALA A 91 11.04 8.44 12.84
N ARG A 92 11.11 9.78 12.74
CA ARG A 92 9.94 10.61 12.41
C ARG A 92 9.50 10.36 10.98
N ASP A 93 10.46 10.34 10.07
CA ASP A 93 10.28 10.10 8.65
C ASP A 93 9.67 8.72 8.41
N PHE A 94 10.21 7.68 9.05
CA PHE A 94 9.62 6.33 9.04
C PHE A 94 8.20 6.29 9.62
N ARG A 95 7.89 7.03 10.70
CA ARG A 95 6.49 7.12 11.19
C ARG A 95 5.54 7.75 10.17
N SER A 96 6.00 8.72 9.40
CA SER A 96 5.20 9.32 8.32
C SER A 96 4.95 8.29 7.22
N LEU A 97 5.98 7.52 6.83
CA LEU A 97 5.84 6.43 5.87
C LEU A 97 4.79 5.40 6.30
N VAL A 98 4.80 4.98 7.58
CA VAL A 98 3.78 4.04 8.10
C VAL A 98 2.36 4.59 7.92
N VAL A 99 2.14 5.90 8.08
CA VAL A 99 0.82 6.52 7.84
C VAL A 99 0.44 6.49 6.36
N VAL A 100 1.40 6.67 5.46
CA VAL A 100 1.13 6.61 4.01
C VAL A 100 0.80 5.17 3.59
N ILE A 101 1.55 4.17 4.06
CA ILE A 101 1.28 2.75 3.78
C ILE A 101 -0.05 2.30 4.39
N ASP A 102 -0.39 2.75 5.60
CA ASP A 102 -1.70 2.47 6.23
C ASP A 102 -2.86 2.99 5.36
N GLY A 103 -2.66 4.12 4.68
CA GLY A 103 -3.61 4.65 3.70
C GLY A 103 -3.92 3.72 2.53
N VAL A 104 -3.02 2.80 2.18
CA VAL A 104 -3.22 1.79 1.11
C VAL A 104 -4.34 0.83 1.48
N ALA A 105 -4.38 0.33 2.72
CA ALA A 105 -5.45 -0.55 3.20
C ALA A 105 -6.82 0.17 3.19
N ASN A 106 -6.85 1.46 3.56
CA ASN A 106 -8.07 2.28 3.51
C ASN A 106 -8.61 2.44 2.08
N ARG A 107 -7.71 2.51 1.08
CA ARG A 107 -8.12 2.53 -0.33
C ARG A 107 -8.68 1.18 -0.78
N ALA A 108 -8.08 0.09 -0.35
CA ALA A 108 -8.56 -1.25 -0.68
C ALA A 108 -9.96 -1.51 -0.11
N GLU A 109 -10.22 -1.16 1.16
CA GLU A 109 -11.57 -1.22 1.74
C GLU A 109 -12.57 -0.37 0.94
N ARG A 110 -12.14 0.82 0.50
CA ARG A 110 -12.98 1.72 -0.30
C ARG A 110 -13.40 1.09 -1.62
N VAL A 111 -12.54 0.32 -2.29
CA VAL A 111 -12.91 -0.40 -3.51
C VAL A 111 -14.11 -1.31 -3.27
N GLY A 112 -14.07 -2.15 -2.23
CA GLY A 112 -15.16 -3.08 -1.91
C GLY A 112 -16.45 -2.35 -1.51
N THR A 113 -16.34 -1.30 -0.71
CA THR A 113 -17.52 -0.53 -0.26
C THR A 113 -18.15 0.30 -1.38
N GLU A 114 -17.37 0.90 -2.28
CA GLU A 114 -17.88 1.60 -3.46
C GLU A 114 -18.48 0.63 -4.48
N LEU A 115 -17.87 -0.53 -4.70
CA LEU A 115 -18.43 -1.55 -5.59
C LEU A 115 -19.79 -2.06 -5.07
N ALA A 116 -19.92 -2.27 -3.76
CA ALA A 116 -21.17 -2.66 -3.12
C ALA A 116 -22.23 -1.53 -3.09
N ALA A 117 -21.81 -0.26 -3.05
CA ALA A 117 -22.73 0.87 -3.00
C ALA A 117 -23.23 1.30 -4.38
N ILE A 118 -22.36 1.25 -5.39
CA ILE A 118 -22.65 1.68 -6.76
C ILE A 118 -23.33 0.56 -7.54
N GLU A 119 -22.95 -0.70 -7.30
CA GLU A 119 -23.41 -1.88 -8.04
C GLU A 119 -23.34 -1.69 -9.57
N PRO A 120 -22.17 -1.32 -10.15
CA PRO A 120 -22.05 -1.09 -11.58
C PRO A 120 -22.33 -2.36 -12.40
N ALA A 121 -23.08 -2.23 -13.49
CA ALA A 121 -23.15 -3.29 -14.49
C ALA A 121 -21.80 -3.44 -15.19
N LEU A 122 -21.17 -4.62 -15.08
CA LEU A 122 -19.89 -4.93 -15.72
C LEU A 122 -20.10 -5.81 -16.94
N THR A 123 -19.43 -5.47 -18.04
CA THR A 123 -19.19 -6.42 -19.12
C THR A 123 -18.04 -7.34 -18.74
N ASP A 124 -17.95 -8.53 -19.36
CA ASP A 124 -16.84 -9.48 -19.14
C ASP A 124 -15.47 -8.81 -19.32
N ARG A 125 -15.35 -7.89 -20.29
CA ARG A 125 -14.12 -7.13 -20.55
C ARG A 125 -13.77 -6.15 -19.43
N CYS A 126 -14.77 -5.47 -18.86
CA CYS A 126 -14.54 -4.56 -17.74
C CYS A 126 -14.20 -5.34 -16.47
N HIS A 127 -14.87 -6.47 -16.23
CA HIS A 127 -14.61 -7.37 -15.11
C HIS A 127 -13.17 -7.91 -15.14
N GLU A 128 -12.75 -8.46 -16.29
CA GLU A 128 -11.38 -8.96 -16.48
C GLU A 128 -10.31 -7.87 -16.29
N SER A 129 -10.60 -6.64 -16.74
CA SER A 129 -9.68 -5.50 -16.56
C SER A 129 -9.56 -5.10 -15.08
N LEU A 130 -10.66 -5.07 -14.33
CA LEU A 130 -10.64 -4.83 -12.88
C LEU A 130 -9.88 -5.93 -12.12
N ARG A 131 -10.00 -7.18 -12.57
CA ARG A 131 -9.24 -8.33 -12.03
C ARG A 131 -7.73 -8.11 -12.24
N GLY A 132 -7.33 -7.69 -13.45
CA GLY A 132 -5.94 -7.35 -13.74
C GLY A 132 -5.41 -6.18 -12.90
N MET A 133 -6.24 -5.19 -12.57
CA MET A 133 -5.85 -4.10 -11.67
C MET A 133 -5.64 -4.60 -10.24
N ALA A 134 -6.49 -5.49 -9.73
CA ALA A 134 -6.31 -6.12 -8.41
C ALA A 134 -5.02 -6.95 -8.34
N GLU A 135 -4.72 -7.76 -9.37
CA GLU A 135 -3.45 -8.50 -9.46
C GLU A 135 -2.23 -7.57 -9.48
N THR A 136 -2.34 -6.44 -10.19
CA THR A 136 -1.29 -5.41 -10.26
C THR A 136 -1.09 -4.77 -8.89
N ALA A 137 -2.16 -4.50 -8.13
CA ALA A 137 -2.08 -3.99 -6.77
C ALA A 137 -1.34 -4.95 -5.83
N SER A 138 -1.61 -6.26 -5.88
CA SER A 138 -0.88 -7.25 -5.09
C SER A 138 0.62 -7.25 -5.41
N ARG A 139 0.99 -7.23 -6.70
CA ARG A 139 2.39 -7.16 -7.14
C ARG A 139 3.07 -5.85 -6.71
N ALA A 140 2.35 -4.74 -6.78
CA ALA A 140 2.87 -3.43 -6.37
C ALA A 140 3.11 -3.38 -4.87
N PHE A 141 2.22 -3.99 -4.08
CA PHE A 141 2.38 -4.08 -2.65
C PHE A 141 3.57 -4.96 -2.24
N GLU A 142 3.78 -6.09 -2.91
CA GLU A 142 4.98 -6.93 -2.70
C GLU A 142 6.27 -6.11 -2.89
N ALA A 143 6.35 -5.35 -3.99
CA ALA A 143 7.49 -4.48 -4.26
C ALA A 143 7.65 -3.34 -3.22
N LEU A 144 6.54 -2.77 -2.75
CA LEU A 144 6.55 -1.75 -1.69
C LEU A 144 7.00 -2.31 -0.34
N SER A 145 6.58 -3.54 -0.02
CA SER A 145 6.97 -4.26 1.19
C SER A 145 8.48 -4.52 1.20
N ASP A 146 9.02 -5.03 0.09
CA ASP A 146 10.46 -5.20 -0.12
C ASP A 146 11.22 -3.88 0.08
N ALA A 147 10.74 -2.80 -0.55
CA ALA A 147 11.36 -1.47 -0.46
C ALA A 147 11.39 -0.98 0.99
N THR A 148 10.29 -1.17 1.73
CA THR A 148 10.15 -0.75 3.13
C THR A 148 11.10 -1.50 4.05
N MET A 149 11.23 -2.82 3.86
CA MET A 149 12.14 -3.65 4.65
C MET A 149 13.61 -3.36 4.32
N ALA A 150 13.94 -3.19 3.03
CA ALA A 150 15.28 -2.78 2.60
C ALA A 150 15.65 -1.39 3.17
N TYR A 151 14.71 -0.45 3.16
CA TYR A 151 14.90 0.87 3.74
C TYR A 151 15.17 0.81 5.24
N LEU A 152 14.41 0.00 5.98
CA LEU A 152 14.63 -0.22 7.41
C LEU A 152 15.98 -0.89 7.72
N GLY A 153 16.43 -1.82 6.87
CA GLY A 153 17.76 -2.42 6.95
C GLY A 153 18.89 -1.40 6.73
N ALA A 154 18.81 -0.62 5.64
CA ALA A 154 19.77 0.44 5.35
C ALA A 154 19.84 1.48 6.48
N LEU A 155 18.70 1.77 7.10
CA LEU A 155 18.57 2.63 8.26
C LEU A 155 19.31 2.11 9.50
N ALA A 156 19.27 0.80 9.75
CA ALA A 156 19.91 0.14 10.90
C ALA A 156 21.42 -0.02 10.70
N ASP A 157 21.84 -0.51 9.53
CA ASP A 157 23.22 -0.94 9.28
C ASP A 157 24.06 0.11 8.54
N GLY A 158 23.43 1.17 8.01
CA GLY A 158 24.11 2.19 7.20
C GLY A 158 24.60 1.66 5.85
N GLU A 159 24.06 0.53 5.40
CA GLU A 159 24.45 -0.18 4.17
C GLU A 159 23.81 0.38 2.88
N ASN A 160 24.16 -0.27 1.76
CA ASN A 160 23.88 0.16 0.39
C ASN A 160 22.38 0.31 0.10
N ALA A 161 21.98 1.49 -0.38
CA ALA A 161 20.57 1.84 -0.63
C ALA A 161 20.06 1.37 -2.01
N ASP A 162 20.90 0.71 -2.82
CA ASP A 162 20.54 0.23 -4.16
C ASP A 162 19.28 -0.66 -4.19
N PRO A 163 19.08 -1.63 -3.26
CA PRO A 163 17.86 -2.45 -3.25
C PRO A 163 16.57 -1.65 -3.05
N VAL A 164 16.64 -0.52 -2.34
CA VAL A 164 15.50 0.40 -2.14
C VAL A 164 15.13 1.06 -3.47
N VAL A 165 16.12 1.53 -4.22
CA VAL A 165 15.91 2.19 -5.53
C VAL A 165 15.29 1.22 -6.53
N GLU A 166 15.83 0.00 -6.63
CA GLU A 166 15.28 -1.01 -7.54
C GLU A 166 13.83 -1.36 -7.20
N ALA A 167 13.48 -1.47 -5.91
CA ALA A 167 12.12 -1.77 -5.48
C ALA A 167 11.15 -0.60 -5.73
N ILE A 168 11.58 0.65 -5.52
CA ILE A 168 10.78 1.85 -5.86
C ILE A 168 10.48 1.91 -7.36
N GLU A 169 11.47 1.67 -8.22
CA GLU A 169 11.27 1.63 -9.67
C GLU A 169 10.30 0.51 -10.10
N ARG A 170 10.28 -0.61 -9.38
CA ARG A 170 9.25 -1.66 -9.62
C ARG A 170 7.85 -1.15 -9.30
N VAL A 171 7.66 -0.44 -8.18
CA VAL A 171 6.35 0.14 -7.81
C VAL A 171 5.88 1.13 -8.89
N ARG A 172 6.73 2.07 -9.32
CA ARG A 172 6.40 3.05 -10.38
C ARG A 172 5.99 2.38 -11.69
N LYS A 173 6.71 1.32 -12.09
CA LYS A 173 6.34 0.56 -13.29
C LYS A 173 4.97 -0.11 -13.17
N LEU A 174 4.63 -0.63 -11.99
CA LEU A 174 3.35 -1.30 -11.74
C LEU A 174 2.20 -0.30 -11.62
N GLU A 175 2.45 0.90 -11.10
CA GLU A 175 1.52 2.03 -11.17
C GLU A 175 1.16 2.32 -12.62
N THR A 176 2.16 2.48 -13.49
CA THR A 176 1.91 2.78 -14.91
C THR A 176 1.14 1.64 -15.60
N GLU A 177 1.40 0.38 -15.25
CA GLU A 177 0.65 -0.79 -15.73
C GLU A 177 -0.83 -0.74 -15.27
N CYS A 178 -1.09 -0.38 -14.01
CA CYS A 178 -2.43 -0.21 -13.46
C CYS A 178 -3.17 0.95 -14.15
N ASP A 179 -2.46 2.03 -14.42
CA ASP A 179 -2.99 3.24 -15.02
C ASP A 179 -3.43 2.98 -16.48
N ASP A 180 -2.64 2.19 -17.22
CA ASP A 180 -2.98 1.66 -18.54
C ASP A 180 -4.24 0.78 -18.51
N LEU A 181 -4.35 -0.11 -17.51
CA LEU A 181 -5.54 -0.96 -17.30
C LEU A 181 -6.77 -0.11 -16.99
N ARG A 182 -6.64 0.90 -16.12
CA ARG A 182 -7.73 1.85 -15.83
C ARG A 182 -8.22 2.51 -17.12
N GLN A 183 -7.30 3.06 -17.92
CA GLN A 183 -7.65 3.72 -19.19
C GLN A 183 -8.28 2.74 -20.20
N ALA A 184 -7.86 1.48 -20.21
CA ALA A 184 -8.53 0.43 -20.99
C ALA A 184 -9.96 0.18 -20.48
N THR A 185 -10.15 -0.02 -19.18
CA THR A 185 -11.47 -0.22 -18.55
C THR A 185 -12.44 0.89 -18.92
N LEU A 186 -12.00 2.16 -18.84
CA LEU A 186 -12.83 3.31 -19.20
C LEU A 186 -13.26 3.28 -20.67
N ARG A 187 -12.33 3.02 -21.59
CA ARG A 187 -12.65 2.93 -23.03
C ARG A 187 -13.67 1.84 -23.29
N MET A 188 -13.48 0.65 -22.71
CA MET A 188 -14.40 -0.48 -22.86
C MET A 188 -15.79 -0.16 -22.30
N ALA A 189 -15.86 0.46 -21.12
CA ALA A 189 -17.13 0.86 -20.52
C ALA A 189 -17.90 1.85 -21.40
N PHE A 190 -17.25 2.88 -21.95
CA PHE A 190 -17.90 3.87 -22.82
C PHE A 190 -18.22 3.34 -24.24
N GLU A 191 -17.53 2.29 -24.70
CA GLU A 191 -17.85 1.59 -25.94
C GLU A 191 -19.06 0.66 -25.79
N ASP A 192 -19.14 -0.06 -24.67
CA ASP A 192 -20.06 -1.19 -24.51
C ASP A 192 -21.31 -0.86 -23.67
N LEU A 193 -21.30 0.22 -22.89
CA LEU A 193 -22.37 0.58 -21.95
C LEU A 193 -22.98 1.96 -22.27
N ALA A 194 -24.19 2.21 -21.74
CA ALA A 194 -24.75 3.55 -21.73
C ALA A 194 -23.95 4.46 -20.77
N THR A 195 -24.04 5.78 -20.99
CA THR A 195 -23.18 6.76 -20.31
C THR A 195 -23.25 6.69 -18.79
N ALA A 196 -24.43 6.43 -18.21
CA ALA A 196 -24.59 6.39 -16.76
C ALA A 196 -23.88 5.17 -16.15
N GLU A 197 -24.03 4.01 -16.77
CA GLU A 197 -23.38 2.76 -16.40
C GLU A 197 -21.87 2.86 -16.60
N ALA A 198 -21.40 3.45 -17.70
CA ALA A 198 -19.98 3.70 -17.94
C ALA A 198 -19.37 4.63 -16.86
N LEU A 199 -20.11 5.63 -16.39
CA LEU A 199 -19.68 6.49 -15.28
C LEU A 199 -19.63 5.74 -13.95
N ALA A 200 -20.51 4.77 -13.72
CA ALA A 200 -20.47 3.89 -12.55
C ALA A 200 -19.22 3.01 -12.56
N VAL A 201 -18.90 2.37 -13.69
CA VAL A 201 -17.64 1.61 -13.87
C VAL A 201 -16.42 2.50 -13.66
N ARG A 202 -16.46 3.74 -14.17
CA ARG A 202 -15.38 4.71 -14.00
C ARG A 202 -15.08 4.99 -12.53
N ALA A 203 -16.10 5.12 -11.68
CA ALA A 203 -15.90 5.40 -10.26
C ALA A 203 -15.10 4.27 -9.58
N VAL A 204 -15.52 3.02 -9.80
CA VAL A 204 -14.81 1.85 -9.23
C VAL A 204 -13.39 1.72 -9.80
N ALA A 205 -13.21 1.88 -11.11
CA ALA A 205 -11.89 1.79 -11.73
C ALA A 205 -10.90 2.84 -11.17
N HIS A 206 -11.37 4.05 -10.86
CA HIS A 206 -10.54 5.07 -10.20
C HIS A 206 -10.19 4.72 -8.75
N GLU A 207 -11.09 4.08 -8.01
CA GLU A 207 -10.77 3.65 -6.64
C GLU A 207 -9.76 2.49 -6.63
N MET A 208 -9.84 1.56 -7.59
CA MET A 208 -8.87 0.49 -7.75
C MET A 208 -7.47 1.04 -8.08
N ASP A 209 -7.40 2.00 -8.99
CA ASP A 209 -6.17 2.72 -9.34
C ASP A 209 -5.58 3.50 -8.16
N ALA A 210 -6.45 4.13 -7.35
CA ALA A 210 -6.04 4.87 -6.16
C ALA A 210 -5.33 3.99 -5.10
N VAL A 211 -5.51 2.66 -5.14
CA VAL A 211 -4.76 1.73 -4.29
C VAL A 211 -3.28 1.72 -4.70
N VAL A 212 -2.99 1.62 -6.00
CA VAL A 212 -1.63 1.55 -6.53
C VAL A 212 -0.95 2.93 -6.49
N ASP A 213 -1.68 4.01 -6.78
CA ASP A 213 -1.21 5.40 -6.60
C ASP A 213 -0.79 5.68 -5.14
N ALA A 214 -1.51 5.14 -4.16
CA ALA A 214 -1.11 5.25 -2.76
C ALA A 214 0.19 4.51 -2.45
N MET A 215 0.45 3.37 -3.12
CA MET A 215 1.71 2.63 -3.01
C MET A 215 2.87 3.39 -3.66
N GLU A 216 2.65 4.00 -4.83
CA GLU A 216 3.64 4.88 -5.46
C GLU A 216 3.96 6.08 -4.56
N THR A 217 2.94 6.72 -3.98
CA THR A 217 3.12 7.82 -3.03
C THR A 217 3.99 7.40 -1.83
N ALA A 218 3.81 6.17 -1.32
CA ALA A 218 4.67 5.62 -0.27
C ALA A 218 6.11 5.40 -0.75
N ALA A 219 6.29 4.88 -1.97
CA ALA A 219 7.60 4.67 -2.59
C ALA A 219 8.35 5.99 -2.84
N ASP A 220 7.65 7.02 -3.35
CA ASP A 220 8.20 8.36 -3.58
C ASP A 220 8.58 9.06 -2.27
N SER A 221 7.76 8.87 -1.22
CA SER A 221 8.11 9.33 0.13
C SER A 221 9.42 8.67 0.59
N MET A 222 9.60 7.38 0.38
CA MET A 222 10.87 6.68 0.68
C MET A 222 12.04 7.22 -0.12
N ASP A 223 11.87 7.48 -1.42
CA ASP A 223 12.92 8.03 -2.25
C ASP A 223 13.36 9.42 -1.76
N GLY A 224 12.39 10.27 -1.42
CA GLY A 224 12.63 11.60 -0.88
C GLY A 224 13.37 11.58 0.47
N MET A 225 12.95 10.70 1.39
CA MET A 225 13.62 10.54 2.69
C MET A 225 15.05 10.01 2.53
N ARG A 226 15.25 9.00 1.67
CA ARG A 226 16.57 8.44 1.35
C ARG A 226 17.50 9.48 0.73
N ALA A 227 17.00 10.26 -0.24
CA ALA A 227 17.78 11.30 -0.91
C ALA A 227 18.20 12.43 0.04
N ALA A 228 17.43 12.72 1.08
CA ALA A 228 17.78 13.69 2.11
C ALA A 228 18.95 13.24 3.02
N TRP A 229 19.36 11.97 2.95
CA TRP A 229 20.43 11.39 3.77
C TRP A 229 21.75 11.16 3.03
N LEU A 230 21.76 11.30 1.70
CA LEU A 230 22.97 11.26 0.86
C LEU A 230 23.65 12.64 0.81
#